data_AF-A0A9E3K406-F1
#
_entry.id   AF-A0A9E3K406-F1
#
_cell.length_a   1.000
_cell.length_b   1.000
_cell.length_c   1.000
_cell.angle_alpha   90.00
_cell.angle_beta   90.00
_cell.angle_gamma   90.00
#
_symmetry.space_group_name_H-M   'P 1'
#
loop_
_entity.id
_entity.type
_entity.pdbx_description
1 polymer ?
#
loop_
_entity_poly.entity_id
_entity_poly.type
_entity_poly.pdbx_seq_one_letter_code
_entity_poly.pdbx_strand_id
1 'polypeptide(L)'
;MNYRTAKADIATTLSPTRAPVAVPGVTRIRLWDLPVRIFHWSLVVAVLVAFVTAKLGGDWMDWHGRAGLTIVGLVTFRLVWGVVGSTHARFLSFAPTPSRLRAYLSGRWHGLGHNPLGALSVFGLLALLAVQAATGLFSNDDIAFDGPLSGLIEKARSDSLTGLHHQLSNVLLVLLGLHILAIAFYLLVKKHDLIKPMLTGWKHAQGRYAAQRETRGGSPLGLAVALLVAVAAVYAASGKLLHERTVPAAPPAATSASPPAAAPSSSTPGW
;
A
#
# COMPACT_ATOMS: atom_id res chain seq x y z
N MET A 1 30.76 -61.69 -71.02
CA MET A 1 31.04 -62.08 -69.61
C MET A 1 30.20 -61.19 -68.72
N ASN A 2 29.27 -61.79 -67.96
CA ASN A 2 28.27 -61.15 -67.11
C ASN A 2 28.88 -60.65 -65.79
N TYR A 3 28.27 -59.65 -65.14
CA TYR A 3 27.76 -59.82 -63.77
C TYR A 3 26.66 -58.80 -63.46
N ARG A 4 25.47 -59.34 -63.17
CA ARG A 4 24.27 -58.67 -62.64
C ARG A 4 24.40 -58.60 -61.11
N THR A 5 23.62 -57.68 -60.52
CA THR A 5 23.09 -57.63 -59.13
C THR A 5 24.04 -57.35 -57.95
N ALA A 6 23.83 -56.18 -57.33
CA ALA A 6 23.66 -56.04 -55.87
C ALA A 6 22.83 -54.78 -55.57
N LYS A 7 21.56 -54.99 -55.18
CA LYS A 7 20.80 -54.01 -54.38
C LYS A 7 21.33 -54.11 -52.95
N ALA A 8 21.71 -52.98 -52.35
CA ALA A 8 21.81 -52.84 -50.89
C ALA A 8 21.80 -51.34 -50.54
N ASP A 9 20.64 -50.87 -50.09
CA ASP A 9 20.45 -50.08 -48.88
C ASP A 9 21.56 -49.09 -48.50
N ILE A 10 21.36 -47.82 -48.89
CA ILE A 10 21.90 -46.70 -48.11
C ILE A 10 20.69 -45.89 -47.68
N ALA A 11 20.25 -46.20 -46.46
CA ALA A 11 19.26 -45.47 -45.71
C ALA A 11 19.61 -43.98 -45.71
N THR A 12 18.65 -43.21 -46.21
CA THR A 12 18.48 -41.78 -46.01
C THR A 12 18.84 -41.39 -44.57
N THR A 13 19.93 -40.65 -44.40
CA THR A 13 20.22 -39.86 -43.20
C THR A 13 19.09 -38.84 -43.01
N LEU A 14 18.04 -39.23 -42.29
CA LEU A 14 17.07 -38.32 -41.74
C LEU A 14 17.81 -37.45 -40.71
N SER A 15 17.98 -36.17 -41.05
CA SER A 15 18.31 -35.13 -40.08
C SER A 15 17.37 -35.26 -38.87
N PRO A 16 17.84 -35.01 -37.63
CA PRO A 16 16.94 -35.00 -36.49
C PRO A 16 15.93 -33.87 -36.73
N THR A 17 14.70 -34.27 -37.06
CA THR A 17 13.53 -33.41 -37.09
C THR A 17 13.55 -32.59 -35.81
N ARG A 18 13.84 -31.28 -35.92
CA ARG A 18 13.56 -30.34 -34.83
C ARG A 18 12.11 -30.59 -34.47
N ALA A 19 11.88 -31.10 -33.25
CA ALA A 19 10.54 -31.23 -32.72
C ALA A 19 9.81 -29.91 -32.97
N PRO A 20 8.56 -29.93 -33.45
CA PRO A 20 7.80 -28.71 -33.64
C PRO A 20 7.89 -27.92 -32.33
N VAL A 21 8.44 -26.70 -32.41
CA VAL A 21 8.49 -25.79 -31.25
C VAL A 21 7.03 -25.61 -30.86
N ALA A 22 6.62 -26.28 -29.77
CA ALA A 22 5.26 -26.19 -29.28
C ALA A 22 4.94 -24.70 -29.13
N VAL A 23 4.00 -24.21 -29.92
CA VAL A 23 3.51 -22.84 -29.79
C VAL A 23 2.98 -22.76 -28.36
N PRO A 24 3.58 -21.97 -27.45
CA PRO A 24 3.16 -22.00 -26.06
C PRO A 24 1.71 -21.54 -26.02
N GLY A 25 0.81 -22.45 -25.64
CA GLY A 25 -0.59 -22.13 -25.41
C GLY A 25 -0.75 -21.04 -24.36
N VAL A 26 -1.90 -20.38 -24.36
CA VAL A 26 -2.24 -19.36 -23.36
C VAL A 26 -2.07 -19.96 -21.95
N THR A 27 -1.04 -19.55 -21.23
CA THR A 27 -0.75 -20.07 -19.90
C THR A 27 -1.23 -19.06 -18.87
N ARG A 28 -2.04 -19.53 -17.91
CA ARG A 28 -2.51 -18.70 -16.81
C ARG A 28 -1.41 -18.62 -15.76
N ILE A 29 -0.93 -17.41 -15.48
CA ILE A 29 0.13 -17.15 -14.50
C ILE A 29 -0.42 -16.36 -13.32
N ARG A 30 0.02 -16.70 -12.11
CA ARG A 30 -0.19 -15.83 -10.95
C ARG A 30 0.77 -14.65 -11.06
N LEU A 31 0.22 -13.43 -11.07
CA LEU A 31 0.96 -12.19 -11.21
C LEU A 31 1.06 -11.43 -9.89
N TRP A 32 -0.07 -11.32 -9.18
CA TRP A 32 -0.13 -10.63 -7.89
C TRP A 32 -0.48 -11.60 -6.76
N ASP A 33 0.24 -11.47 -5.65
CA ASP A 33 -0.10 -12.21 -4.43
C ASP A 33 -1.36 -11.63 -3.77
N LEU A 34 -1.95 -12.38 -2.84
CA LEU A 34 -3.15 -11.93 -2.15
C LEU A 34 -2.89 -10.66 -1.30
N PRO A 35 -1.80 -10.58 -0.50
CA PRO A 35 -1.55 -9.42 0.34
C PRO A 35 -1.42 -8.09 -0.41
N VAL A 36 -0.76 -8.06 -1.58
CA VAL A 36 -0.63 -6.83 -2.40
C VAL A 36 -1.99 -6.36 -2.89
N ARG A 37 -2.90 -7.26 -3.27
CA ARG A 37 -4.23 -6.89 -3.76
C ARG A 37 -5.10 -6.34 -2.64
N ILE A 38 -5.09 -6.99 -1.47
CA ILE A 38 -5.81 -6.49 -0.29
C ILE A 38 -5.28 -5.10 0.06
N PHE A 39 -3.95 -4.96 0.19
CA PHE A 39 -3.33 -3.66 0.43
C PHE A 39 -3.80 -2.60 -0.57
N HIS A 40 -3.75 -2.91 -1.86
CA HIS A 40 -4.08 -1.94 -2.91
C HIS A 40 -5.53 -1.46 -2.78
N TRP A 41 -6.50 -2.37 -2.70
CA TRP A 41 -7.91 -1.99 -2.63
C TRP A 41 -8.27 -1.36 -1.28
N SER A 42 -7.69 -1.82 -0.18
CA SER A 42 -7.81 -1.14 1.11
C SER A 42 -7.25 0.28 1.07
N LEU A 43 -6.12 0.50 0.38
CA LEU A 43 -5.54 1.84 0.23
C LEU A 43 -6.43 2.74 -0.62
N VAL A 44 -6.98 2.25 -1.73
CA VAL A 44 -7.94 3.00 -2.56
C VAL A 44 -9.14 3.45 -1.72
N VAL A 45 -9.74 2.54 -0.94
CA VAL A 45 -10.87 2.87 -0.06
C VAL A 45 -10.45 3.87 1.02
N ALA A 46 -9.31 3.66 1.69
CA ALA A 46 -8.85 4.56 2.75
C ALA A 46 -8.56 5.98 2.22
N VAL A 47 -7.95 6.11 1.05
CA VAL A 47 -7.69 7.41 0.40
C VAL A 47 -9.00 8.08 0.00
N LEU A 48 -9.97 7.33 -0.54
CA LEU A 48 -11.29 7.86 -0.88
C LEU A 48 -12.02 8.37 0.36
N VAL A 49 -12.05 7.58 1.45
CA VAL A 49 -12.66 7.99 2.72
C VAL A 49 -11.97 9.26 3.23
N ALA A 50 -10.64 9.27 3.32
CA ALA A 50 -9.89 10.44 3.78
C ALA A 50 -10.20 11.70 2.96
N PHE A 51 -10.27 11.57 1.63
CA PHE A 51 -10.58 12.70 0.76
C PHE A 51 -12.01 13.22 0.96
N VAL A 52 -13.01 12.33 0.96
CA VAL A 52 -14.41 12.71 1.12
C VAL A 52 -14.65 13.35 2.48
N THR A 53 -14.12 12.76 3.55
CA THR A 53 -14.33 13.27 4.90
C THR A 53 -13.62 14.60 5.15
N ALA A 54 -12.43 14.81 4.57
CA ALA A 54 -11.78 16.12 4.59
C ALA A 54 -12.60 17.21 3.88
N LYS A 55 -13.31 16.87 2.80
CA LYS A 55 -14.17 17.83 2.08
C LYS A 55 -15.46 18.14 2.81
N LEU A 56 -15.99 17.19 3.59
CA LEU A 56 -17.18 17.40 4.41
C LEU A 56 -16.88 18.25 5.66
N GLY A 57 -15.71 18.06 6.28
CA GLY A 57 -15.31 18.81 7.47
C GLY A 57 -16.16 18.51 8.71
N GLY A 58 -16.00 19.32 9.76
CA GLY A 58 -16.72 19.16 11.03
C GLY A 58 -16.50 17.78 11.66
N ASP A 59 -17.58 17.14 12.12
CA ASP A 59 -17.55 15.80 12.74
C ASP A 59 -16.95 14.70 11.85
N TRP A 60 -16.87 14.92 10.53
CA TRP A 60 -16.23 13.97 9.62
C TRP A 60 -14.70 13.97 9.73
N MET A 61 -14.08 14.96 10.38
CA MET A 61 -12.63 15.03 10.53
C MET A 61 -12.08 13.88 11.38
N ASP A 62 -12.86 13.35 12.33
CA ASP A 62 -12.52 12.13 13.06
C ASP A 62 -12.34 10.93 12.11
N TRP A 63 -13.22 10.82 11.11
CA TRP A 63 -13.11 9.78 10.08
C TRP A 63 -11.93 10.03 9.14
N HIS A 64 -11.60 11.29 8.85
CA HIS A 64 -10.37 11.65 8.15
C HIS A 64 -9.13 11.16 8.91
N GLY A 65 -9.04 11.44 10.22
CA GLY A 65 -7.96 10.97 11.07
C GLY A 65 -7.84 9.45 11.12
N ARG A 66 -8.96 8.73 11.27
CA ARG A 66 -9.01 7.25 11.24
C ARG A 66 -8.55 6.68 9.90
N ALA A 67 -8.95 7.30 8.79
CA ALA A 67 -8.50 6.93 7.46
C ALA A 67 -6.99 7.22 7.29
N GLY A 68 -6.49 8.34 7.82
CA GLY A 68 -5.07 8.67 7.87
C GLY A 68 -4.23 7.62 8.62
N LEU A 69 -4.66 7.21 9.81
CA LEU A 69 -4.02 6.12 10.56
C LEU A 69 -4.06 4.78 9.81
N THR A 70 -5.17 4.50 9.12
CA THR A 70 -5.27 3.31 8.26
C THR A 70 -4.25 3.37 7.12
N ILE A 71 -4.07 4.54 6.49
CA ILE A 71 -3.06 4.77 5.43
C ILE A 71 -1.64 4.58 6.00
N VAL A 72 -1.33 5.09 7.20
CA VAL A 72 -0.03 4.85 7.87
C VAL A 72 0.26 3.36 7.97
N GLY A 73 -0.71 2.56 8.46
CA GLY A 73 -0.58 1.12 8.57
C GLY A 73 -0.37 0.44 7.22
N LEU A 74 -1.18 0.79 6.22
CA LEU A 74 -1.09 0.23 4.87
C LEU A 74 0.24 0.56 4.18
N VAL A 75 0.69 1.82 4.24
CA VAL A 75 1.98 2.25 3.68
C VAL A 75 3.13 1.51 4.35
N THR A 76 3.12 1.43 5.69
CA THR A 76 4.13 0.68 6.45
C THR A 76 4.15 -0.79 6.06
N PHE A 77 2.98 -1.44 6.03
CA PHE A 77 2.83 -2.81 5.56
C PHE A 77 3.45 -2.99 4.18
N ARG A 78 3.14 -2.08 3.24
CA ARG A 78 3.63 -2.16 1.86
C ARG A 78 5.14 -1.99 1.77
N LEU A 79 5.73 -1.14 2.59
CA LEU A 79 7.18 -0.95 2.65
C LEU A 79 7.87 -2.23 3.11
N VAL A 80 7.38 -2.87 4.18
CA VAL A 80 7.94 -4.14 4.68
C VAL A 80 7.69 -5.27 3.67
N TRP A 81 6.46 -5.44 3.19
CA TRP A 81 6.11 -6.46 2.19
C TRP A 81 6.85 -6.25 0.86
N GLY A 82 7.24 -5.02 0.54
CA GLY A 82 8.09 -4.71 -0.61
C GLY A 82 9.54 -5.14 -0.47
N VAL A 83 9.96 -5.62 0.70
CA VAL A 83 11.28 -6.21 0.92
C VAL A 83 11.17 -7.73 1.06
N VAL A 84 10.24 -8.22 1.90
CA VAL A 84 10.15 -9.65 2.27
C VAL A 84 9.07 -10.44 1.52
N GLY A 85 8.23 -9.76 0.73
CA GLY A 85 7.08 -10.35 0.06
C GLY A 85 7.43 -11.19 -1.18
N SER A 86 6.40 -11.50 -1.97
CA SER A 86 6.56 -12.32 -3.17
C SER A 86 7.39 -11.63 -4.28
N THR A 87 7.77 -12.40 -5.29
CA THR A 87 8.65 -11.94 -6.39
C THR A 87 8.20 -10.62 -7.02
N HIS A 88 6.90 -10.45 -7.33
CA HIS A 88 6.39 -9.22 -7.95
C HIS A 88 6.01 -8.13 -6.94
N ALA A 89 5.96 -8.44 -5.65
CA ALA A 89 5.76 -7.45 -4.59
C ALA A 89 7.05 -6.70 -4.24
N ARG A 90 8.20 -7.36 -4.38
CA ARG A 90 9.51 -6.81 -3.98
C ARG A 90 9.96 -5.64 -4.85
N PHE A 91 10.31 -4.51 -4.24
CA PHE A 91 10.72 -3.29 -4.96
C PHE A 91 11.90 -3.51 -5.90
N LEU A 92 12.88 -4.31 -5.49
CA LEU A 92 14.06 -4.63 -6.30
C LEU A 92 13.72 -5.35 -7.60
N SER A 93 12.62 -6.11 -7.66
CA SER A 93 12.27 -6.84 -8.89
C SER A 93 11.85 -5.91 -10.02
N PHE A 94 11.23 -4.78 -9.69
CA PHE A 94 10.65 -3.83 -10.65
C PHE A 94 11.20 -2.40 -10.56
N ALA A 95 12.24 -2.16 -9.76
CA ALA A 95 12.86 -0.84 -9.62
C ALA A 95 13.16 -0.20 -11.00
N PRO A 96 12.79 1.08 -11.20
CA PRO A 96 12.94 1.77 -12.47
C PRO A 96 14.39 2.23 -12.65
N THR A 97 15.22 1.38 -13.25
CA THR A 97 16.61 1.75 -13.59
C THR A 97 16.65 2.57 -14.89
N PRO A 98 17.65 3.46 -15.09
CA PRO A 98 17.75 4.25 -16.32
C PRO A 98 17.77 3.39 -17.59
N SER A 99 18.43 2.23 -17.55
CA SER A 99 18.46 1.28 -18.67
C SER A 99 17.08 0.66 -18.95
N ARG A 100 16.29 0.33 -17.92
CA ARG A 100 14.92 -0.17 -18.07
C ARG A 100 14.00 0.90 -18.65
N LEU A 101 14.13 2.14 -18.17
CA LEU A 101 13.33 3.26 -18.66
C LEU A 101 13.62 3.57 -20.13
N ARG A 102 14.91 3.63 -20.52
CA ARG A 102 15.32 3.78 -21.92
C ARG A 102 14.83 2.63 -22.80
N ALA A 103 14.96 1.39 -22.32
CA ALA A 103 14.44 0.22 -23.05
C ALA A 103 12.93 0.34 -23.27
N TYR A 104 12.18 0.80 -22.26
CA TYR A 104 10.74 0.96 -22.34
C TYR A 104 10.32 2.07 -23.30
N LEU A 105 10.95 3.24 -23.22
CA LEU A 105 10.68 4.36 -24.14
C LEU A 105 11.05 4.03 -25.59
N SER A 106 12.07 3.19 -25.81
CA SER A 106 12.45 2.69 -27.13
C SER A 106 11.60 1.51 -27.64
N GLY A 107 10.57 1.07 -26.90
CA GLY A 107 9.71 -0.06 -27.28
C GLY A 107 10.36 -1.45 -27.16
N ARG A 108 11.56 -1.54 -26.58
CA ARG A 108 12.33 -2.80 -26.44
C ARG A 108 12.12 -3.52 -25.11
N TRP A 109 11.35 -2.94 -24.20
CA TRP A 109 11.09 -3.53 -22.89
C TRP A 109 10.06 -4.65 -22.95
N HIS A 110 10.41 -5.81 -22.39
CA HIS A 110 9.55 -6.98 -22.32
C HIS A 110 9.66 -7.58 -20.90
N GLY A 111 8.61 -7.44 -20.09
CA GLY A 111 8.59 -7.97 -18.72
C GLY A 111 7.17 -8.10 -18.16
N LEU A 112 7.02 -8.95 -17.15
CA LEU A 112 5.80 -9.10 -16.35
C LEU A 112 5.87 -8.25 -15.06
N GLY A 113 4.69 -7.90 -14.55
CA GLY A 113 4.53 -7.06 -13.37
C GLY A 113 4.49 -5.58 -13.76
N HIS A 114 5.19 -4.74 -13.01
CA HIS A 114 5.26 -3.31 -13.31
C HIS A 114 6.19 -3.06 -14.50
N ASN A 115 5.66 -2.38 -15.52
CA ASN A 115 6.51 -1.73 -16.51
C ASN A 115 7.26 -0.55 -15.86
N PRO A 116 8.35 -0.02 -16.45
CA PRO A 116 9.16 1.02 -15.83
C PRO A 116 8.39 2.32 -15.51
N LEU A 117 7.40 2.72 -16.31
CA LEU A 117 6.54 3.86 -15.98
C LEU A 117 5.58 3.54 -14.83
N GLY A 118 5.00 2.33 -14.82
CA GLY A 118 4.18 1.83 -13.72
C GLY A 118 4.98 1.73 -12.41
N ALA A 119 6.26 1.35 -12.48
CA ALA A 119 7.15 1.34 -11.34
C ALA A 119 7.35 2.76 -10.78
N LEU A 120 7.63 3.76 -11.62
CA LEU A 120 7.71 5.16 -11.20
C LEU A 120 6.42 5.63 -10.51
N SER A 121 5.25 5.25 -11.04
CA SER A 121 3.96 5.54 -10.41
C SER A 121 3.84 4.94 -9.00
N VAL A 122 4.26 3.67 -8.81
CA VAL A 122 4.26 3.03 -7.48
C VAL A 122 5.15 3.77 -6.49
N PHE A 123 6.40 4.08 -6.87
CA PHE A 123 7.32 4.79 -5.98
C PHE A 123 6.84 6.21 -5.66
N GLY A 124 6.36 6.94 -6.68
CA GLY A 124 5.85 8.30 -6.51
C GLY A 124 4.62 8.37 -5.61
N LEU A 125 3.61 7.53 -5.86
CA LEU A 125 2.39 7.50 -5.03
C LEU A 125 2.68 7.02 -3.61
N LEU A 126 3.54 6.02 -3.44
CA LEU A 126 3.87 5.51 -2.10
C LEU A 126 4.65 6.55 -1.29
N ALA A 127 5.62 7.23 -1.91
CA ALA A 127 6.37 8.30 -1.26
C ALA A 127 5.46 9.48 -0.90
N LEU A 128 4.61 9.91 -1.84
CA LEU A 128 3.72 11.04 -1.60
C LEU A 128 2.67 10.73 -0.52
N LEU A 129 2.09 9.53 -0.52
CA LEU A 129 1.18 9.09 0.55
C LEU A 129 1.88 8.98 1.91
N ALA A 130 3.14 8.53 1.94
CA ALA A 130 3.92 8.49 3.17
C ALA A 130 4.13 9.91 3.75
N VAL A 131 4.50 10.87 2.90
CA VAL A 131 4.67 12.27 3.33
C VAL A 131 3.32 12.89 3.71
N GLN A 132 2.26 12.67 2.92
CA GLN A 132 0.90 13.14 3.22
C GLN A 132 0.43 12.64 4.59
N ALA A 133 0.60 11.35 4.87
CA ALA A 133 0.21 10.77 6.15
C ALA A 133 1.09 11.32 7.29
N ALA A 134 2.40 11.43 7.07
CA ALA A 134 3.32 11.99 8.07
C ALA A 134 2.98 13.43 8.43
N THR A 135 2.74 14.31 7.45
CA THR A 135 2.34 15.70 7.74
C THR A 135 1.01 15.73 8.48
N GLY A 136 0.04 14.89 8.08
CA GLY A 136 -1.28 14.82 8.72
C GLY A 136 -1.25 14.39 10.19
N LEU A 137 -0.28 13.57 10.61
CA LEU A 137 -0.14 13.18 12.02
C LEU A 137 0.19 14.37 12.93
N PHE A 138 0.81 15.42 12.37
CA PHE A 138 1.23 16.61 13.09
C PHE A 138 0.38 17.83 12.75
N SER A 139 -0.64 17.71 11.90
CA SER A 139 -1.52 18.82 11.53
C SER A 139 -2.49 19.16 12.66
N ASN A 140 -3.06 20.36 12.60
CA ASN A 140 -4.14 20.84 13.46
C ASN A 140 -5.16 21.64 12.62
N ASP A 141 -6.38 21.79 13.12
CA ASP A 141 -7.43 22.63 12.53
C ASP A 141 -7.83 23.86 13.36
N ASP A 142 -7.09 24.16 14.44
CA ASP A 142 -7.31 25.24 15.40
C ASP A 142 -8.66 25.25 16.14
N ILE A 143 -9.54 24.26 15.90
CA ILE A 143 -10.93 24.29 16.38
C ILE A 143 -11.26 23.02 17.17
N ALA A 144 -11.30 21.88 16.51
CA ALA A 144 -11.89 20.66 17.04
C ALA A 144 -11.15 19.37 16.67
N PHE A 145 -10.21 19.42 15.73
CA PHE A 145 -9.44 18.27 15.28
C PHE A 145 -7.94 18.55 15.28
N ASP A 146 -7.24 17.69 16.01
CA ASP A 146 -5.79 17.64 16.06
C ASP A 146 -5.28 16.28 15.55
N GLY A 147 -4.21 16.34 14.76
CA GLY A 147 -3.42 15.17 14.45
C GLY A 147 -2.87 14.54 15.73
N PRO A 148 -2.79 13.20 15.85
CA PRO A 148 -2.47 12.55 17.12
C PRO A 148 -1.09 12.91 17.70
N LEU A 149 -0.18 13.44 16.88
CA LEU A 149 1.17 13.83 17.26
C LEU A 149 1.38 15.35 17.23
N SER A 150 0.35 16.17 16.97
CA SER A 150 0.47 17.64 16.87
C SER A 150 1.03 18.25 18.16
N GLY A 151 0.65 17.71 19.33
CA GLY A 151 1.13 18.16 20.64
C GLY A 151 2.62 17.88 20.93
N LEU A 152 3.34 17.16 20.06
CA LEU A 152 4.79 16.94 20.20
C LEU A 152 5.65 18.07 19.62
N ILE A 153 5.04 19.01 18.89
CA ILE A 153 5.74 20.09 18.20
C ILE A 153 5.13 21.44 18.52
N GLU A 154 5.87 22.50 18.22
CA GLU A 154 5.39 23.87 18.34
C GLU A 154 4.22 24.14 17.38
N LYS A 155 3.24 24.93 17.83
CA LYS A 155 2.06 25.28 17.02
C LYS A 155 2.40 25.83 15.64
N ALA A 156 3.35 26.77 15.55
CA ALA A 156 3.76 27.35 14.26
C ALA A 156 4.28 26.30 13.26
N ARG A 157 4.93 25.24 13.76
CA ARG A 157 5.37 24.11 12.93
C ARG A 157 4.19 23.22 12.55
N SER A 158 3.26 22.98 13.46
CA SER A 158 2.00 22.28 13.20
C SER A 158 1.20 22.97 12.08
N ASP A 159 1.02 24.29 12.16
CA ASP A 159 0.33 25.10 11.14
C ASP A 159 1.03 25.01 9.76
N SER A 160 2.37 25.03 9.76
CA SER A 160 3.16 24.85 8.53
C SER A 160 2.97 23.46 7.91
N LEU A 161 2.90 22.41 8.74
CA LEU A 161 2.65 21.04 8.29
C LEU A 161 1.21 20.84 7.81
N THR A 162 0.22 21.50 8.44
CA THR A 162 -1.15 21.57 7.92
C THR A 162 -1.17 22.19 6.51
N GLY A 163 -0.51 23.34 6.32
CA GLY A 163 -0.41 23.98 5.01
C GLY A 163 0.23 23.06 3.96
N LEU A 164 1.32 22.39 4.32
CA LEU A 164 1.98 21.40 3.46
C LEU A 164 1.07 20.20 3.16
N HIS A 165 0.34 19.68 4.15
CA HIS A 165 -0.62 18.60 3.98
C HIS A 165 -1.70 18.95 2.94
N HIS A 166 -2.20 20.18 2.96
CA HIS A 166 -3.17 20.66 1.99
C HIS A 166 -2.55 20.75 0.58
N GLN A 167 -1.33 21.28 0.44
CA GLN A 167 -0.65 21.36 -0.85
C GLN A 167 -0.33 19.97 -1.44
N LEU A 168 0.21 19.08 -0.61
CA LEU A 168 0.53 17.70 -1.02
C LEU A 168 -0.73 16.94 -1.44
N SER A 169 -1.89 17.22 -0.84
CA SER A 169 -3.16 16.59 -1.24
C SER A 169 -3.51 16.91 -2.69
N ASN A 170 -3.27 18.14 -3.16
CA ASN A 170 -3.52 18.53 -4.55
C ASN A 170 -2.58 17.78 -5.51
N VAL A 171 -1.28 17.68 -5.16
CA VAL A 171 -0.30 16.93 -5.94
C VAL A 171 -0.68 15.44 -5.99
N LEU A 172 -1.18 14.90 -4.88
CA LEU A 172 -1.61 13.51 -4.78
C LEU A 172 -2.81 13.22 -5.70
N LEU A 173 -3.79 14.13 -5.75
CA LEU A 173 -4.94 14.00 -6.66
C LEU A 173 -4.51 14.05 -8.13
N VAL A 174 -3.56 14.91 -8.49
CA VAL A 174 -3.00 14.96 -9.85
C VAL A 174 -2.33 13.62 -10.20
N LEU A 175 -1.47 13.10 -9.32
CA LEU A 175 -0.80 11.81 -9.57
C LEU A 175 -1.76 10.64 -9.60
N LEU A 176 -2.82 10.64 -8.78
CA LEU A 176 -3.87 9.64 -8.81
C LEU A 176 -4.66 9.71 -10.13
N GLY A 177 -4.99 10.92 -10.60
CA GLY A 177 -5.62 11.14 -11.89
C GLY A 177 -4.77 10.62 -13.05
N LEU A 178 -3.47 10.92 -13.06
CA LEU A 178 -2.51 10.40 -14.04
C LEU A 178 -2.41 8.87 -13.98
N HIS A 179 -2.44 8.28 -12.78
CA HIS A 179 -2.42 6.84 -12.59
C HIS A 179 -3.65 6.16 -13.19
N ILE A 180 -4.85 6.68 -12.91
CA ILE A 180 -6.11 6.15 -13.46
C ILE A 180 -6.16 6.33 -14.98
N LEU A 181 -5.73 7.48 -15.49
CA LEU A 181 -5.64 7.75 -16.93
C LEU A 181 -4.69 6.76 -17.62
N ALA A 182 -3.55 6.44 -17.01
CA ALA A 182 -2.64 5.43 -17.53
C ALA A 182 -3.31 4.04 -17.57
N ILE A 183 -4.05 3.65 -16.53
CA ILE A 183 -4.81 2.39 -16.53
C ILE A 183 -5.84 2.37 -17.66
N ALA A 184 -6.60 3.45 -17.83
CA ALA A 184 -7.58 3.58 -18.91
C ALA A 184 -6.92 3.51 -20.29
N PHE A 185 -5.79 4.17 -20.49
CA PHE A 185 -5.00 4.07 -21.73
C PHE A 185 -4.56 2.62 -22.00
N TYR A 186 -4.07 1.91 -20.98
CA TYR A 186 -3.69 0.51 -21.14
C TYR A 186 -4.87 -0.39 -21.49
N LEU A 187 -6.02 -0.16 -20.86
CA LEU A 187 -7.24 -0.93 -21.10
C LEU A 187 -7.82 -0.66 -22.49
N LEU A 188 -7.93 0.60 -22.90
CA LEU A 188 -8.67 1.03 -24.10
C LEU A 188 -7.77 1.06 -25.34
N VAL A 189 -6.56 1.60 -25.22
CA VAL A 189 -5.64 1.79 -26.36
C VAL A 189 -4.71 0.60 -26.53
N LYS A 190 -4.05 0.16 -25.45
CA LYS A 190 -3.16 -1.01 -25.49
C LYS A 190 -3.89 -2.34 -25.42
N LYS A 191 -5.21 -2.33 -25.17
CA LYS A 191 -6.05 -3.54 -25.00
C LYS A 191 -5.45 -4.55 -24.02
N HIS A 192 -4.75 -4.03 -23.00
CA HIS A 192 -4.10 -4.80 -21.96
C HIS A 192 -4.81 -4.53 -20.63
N ASP A 193 -5.59 -5.50 -20.18
CA ASP A 193 -6.31 -5.40 -18.91
C ASP A 193 -5.35 -5.49 -17.72
N LEU A 194 -5.23 -4.38 -16.98
CA LEU A 194 -4.46 -4.26 -15.74
C LEU A 194 -5.33 -4.42 -14.48
N ILE A 195 -6.65 -4.28 -14.62
CA ILE A 195 -7.62 -4.30 -13.52
C ILE A 195 -7.90 -5.74 -13.10
N LYS A 196 -8.20 -6.62 -14.05
CA LYS A 196 -8.53 -8.02 -13.76
C LYS A 196 -7.41 -8.77 -13.04
N PRO A 197 -6.11 -8.59 -13.38
CA PRO A 197 -5.04 -9.14 -12.57
C PRO A 197 -5.03 -8.58 -11.14
N MET A 198 -5.37 -7.32 -10.90
CA MET A 198 -5.43 -6.75 -9.55
C MET A 198 -6.59 -7.28 -8.71
N LEU A 199 -7.69 -7.68 -9.32
CA LEU A 199 -8.80 -8.34 -8.63
C LEU A 199 -8.53 -9.83 -8.42
N THR A 200 -8.23 -10.54 -9.50
CA THR A 200 -8.15 -12.01 -9.50
C THR A 200 -6.77 -12.55 -9.16
N GLY A 201 -5.71 -11.74 -9.31
CA GLY A 201 -4.30 -12.13 -9.17
C GLY A 201 -3.71 -12.82 -10.39
N TRP A 202 -4.52 -13.12 -11.40
CA TRP A 202 -4.12 -13.94 -12.54
C TRP A 202 -4.05 -13.13 -13.82
N LYS A 203 -3.08 -13.47 -14.67
CA LYS A 203 -2.96 -12.93 -16.03
C LYS A 203 -2.83 -14.10 -17.01
N HIS A 204 -3.45 -13.96 -18.18
CA HIS A 204 -3.25 -14.88 -19.29
C HIS A 204 -2.00 -14.41 -20.06
N ALA A 205 -0.94 -15.22 -20.04
CA ALA A 205 0.30 -14.96 -20.74
C ALA A 205 0.38 -15.82 -22.00
N GLN A 206 0.81 -15.21 -23.10
CA GLN A 206 1.02 -15.89 -24.39
C GLN A 206 2.47 -15.73 -24.84
N GLY A 207 2.98 -16.69 -25.62
CA GLY A 207 4.31 -16.61 -26.22
C GLY A 207 5.45 -16.46 -25.20
N ARG A 208 6.37 -15.51 -25.43
CA ARG A 208 7.56 -15.27 -24.57
C ARG A 208 7.23 -14.91 -23.11
N TYR A 209 5.99 -14.51 -22.81
CA TYR A 209 5.54 -14.24 -21.45
C TYR A 209 5.15 -15.50 -20.67
N ALA A 210 4.81 -16.61 -21.35
CA ALA A 210 4.48 -17.88 -20.71
C ALA A 210 5.72 -18.57 -20.09
N ALA A 211 6.92 -18.24 -20.60
CA ALA A 211 8.19 -18.73 -20.07
C ALA A 211 8.68 -17.95 -18.83
N GLN A 212 8.02 -16.85 -18.45
CA GLN A 212 8.41 -16.08 -17.27
C GLN A 212 7.79 -16.66 -15.98
N ARG A 213 8.59 -16.68 -14.92
CA ARG A 213 8.27 -17.35 -13.63
C ARG A 213 7.00 -16.76 -13.00
N GLU A 214 6.10 -17.64 -12.57
CA GLU A 214 4.96 -17.28 -11.72
C GLU A 214 5.38 -16.58 -10.43
N THR A 215 4.45 -15.85 -9.80
CA THR A 215 4.65 -15.32 -8.45
C THR A 215 5.06 -16.42 -7.48
N ARG A 216 6.33 -16.41 -7.06
CA ARG A 216 6.88 -17.27 -6.01
C ARG A 216 7.33 -16.44 -4.80
N GLY A 217 7.33 -17.06 -3.62
CA GLY A 217 7.73 -16.44 -2.35
C GLY A 217 6.57 -15.80 -1.58
N GLY A 218 6.89 -15.05 -0.53
CA GLY A 218 5.95 -14.57 0.49
C GLY A 218 5.76 -15.64 1.57
N SER A 219 6.62 -15.63 2.60
CA SER A 219 6.49 -16.57 3.71
C SER A 219 5.42 -16.09 4.70
N PRO A 220 4.72 -17.01 5.40
CA PRO A 220 3.82 -16.64 6.49
C PRO A 220 4.51 -15.80 7.57
N LEU A 221 5.80 -16.08 7.84
CA LEU A 221 6.62 -15.29 8.74
C LEU A 221 6.81 -13.84 8.24
N GLY A 222 7.13 -13.65 6.95
CA GLY A 222 7.26 -12.31 6.37
C GLY A 222 5.94 -11.54 6.43
N LEU A 223 4.81 -12.23 6.31
CA LEU A 223 3.48 -11.62 6.42
C LEU A 223 3.20 -11.21 7.87
N ALA A 224 3.49 -12.09 8.83
CA ALA A 224 3.37 -11.78 10.25
C ALA A 224 4.23 -10.58 10.64
N VAL A 225 5.50 -10.53 10.21
CA VAL A 225 6.39 -9.39 10.46
C VAL A 225 5.81 -8.11 9.85
N ALA A 226 5.35 -8.13 8.60
CA ALA A 226 4.79 -6.95 7.95
C ALA A 226 3.53 -6.43 8.68
N LEU A 227 2.66 -7.33 9.13
CA LEU A 227 1.47 -6.98 9.90
C LEU A 227 1.82 -6.43 11.29
N LEU A 228 2.74 -7.07 12.00
CA LEU A 228 3.18 -6.62 13.33
C LEU A 228 3.82 -5.23 13.26
N VAL A 229 4.68 -4.98 12.27
CA VAL A 229 5.31 -3.67 12.08
C VAL A 229 4.26 -2.61 11.69
N ALA A 230 3.29 -2.96 10.85
CA ALA A 230 2.21 -2.04 10.50
C ALA A 230 1.34 -1.68 11.72
N VAL A 231 0.97 -2.68 12.55
CA VAL A 231 0.21 -2.46 13.78
C VAL A 231 1.00 -1.60 14.77
N ALA A 232 2.30 -1.90 14.95
CA ALA A 232 3.18 -1.10 15.81
C ALA A 232 3.28 0.35 15.33
N ALA A 233 3.40 0.57 14.02
CA ALA A 233 3.43 1.91 13.44
C ALA A 233 2.11 2.67 13.66
N VAL A 234 0.96 2.03 13.48
CA VAL A 234 -0.35 2.65 13.75
C VAL A 234 -0.50 2.98 15.24
N TYR A 235 -0.11 2.07 16.12
CA TYR A 235 -0.18 2.29 17.57
C TYR A 235 0.71 3.47 17.98
N ALA A 236 1.95 3.53 17.49
CA ALA A 236 2.85 4.66 17.73
C ALA A 236 2.29 5.98 17.16
N ALA A 237 1.78 5.94 15.93
CA ALA A 237 1.20 7.10 15.26
C ALA A 237 -0.11 7.59 15.91
N SER A 238 -0.81 6.74 16.66
CA SER A 238 -2.06 7.12 17.35
C SER A 238 -1.85 8.00 18.58
N GLY A 239 -0.62 8.27 19.00
CA GLY A 239 -0.32 9.12 20.17
C GLY A 239 -0.69 8.53 21.53
N LYS A 240 -1.23 7.30 21.59
CA LYS A 240 -1.63 6.62 22.84
C LYS A 240 -0.48 6.45 23.83
N LEU A 241 0.72 6.14 23.31
CA LEU A 241 1.95 6.03 24.11
C LEU A 241 2.30 7.30 24.89
N LEU A 242 1.85 8.46 24.43
CA LEU A 242 2.17 9.76 25.02
C LEU A 242 1.14 10.15 26.09
N HIS A 243 -0.13 9.79 25.87
CA HIS A 243 -1.20 9.99 26.84
C HIS A 243 -1.00 9.13 28.09
N GLU A 244 -0.52 7.90 27.95
CA GLU A 244 -0.26 7.00 29.09
C GLU A 244 0.90 7.49 29.98
N ARG A 245 1.88 8.21 29.43
CA ARG A 245 3.02 8.74 30.22
C ARG A 245 2.71 10.01 31.00
N THR A 246 1.66 10.75 30.62
CA THR A 246 1.33 12.07 31.16
C THR A 246 0.26 12.03 32.25
N VAL A 247 -0.43 10.90 32.45
CA VAL A 247 -1.35 10.69 33.57
C VAL A 247 -0.58 10.02 34.73
N PRO A 248 -0.12 10.76 35.76
CA PRO A 248 0.36 10.12 36.99
C PRO A 248 -0.79 9.31 37.60
N ALA A 249 -0.48 8.10 38.10
CA ALA A 249 -1.43 7.27 38.83
C ALA A 249 -2.16 8.15 39.85
N ALA A 250 -3.48 8.27 39.71
CA ALA A 250 -4.29 9.06 40.63
C ALA A 250 -3.93 8.59 42.06
N PRO A 251 -3.54 9.50 42.98
CA PRO A 251 -3.35 9.10 44.37
C PRO A 251 -4.64 8.43 44.85
N PRO A 252 -4.56 7.36 45.66
CA PRO A 252 -5.74 6.67 46.14
C PRO A 252 -6.69 7.70 46.73
N ALA A 253 -7.94 7.69 46.26
CA ALA A 253 -8.96 8.67 46.64
C ALA A 253 -8.92 8.85 48.15
N ALA A 254 -8.55 10.05 48.60
CA ALA A 254 -8.61 10.39 50.01
C ALA A 254 -10.06 10.14 50.44
N THR A 255 -10.26 9.19 51.34
CA THR A 255 -11.55 8.85 51.93
C THR A 255 -12.18 10.15 52.39
N SER A 256 -13.24 10.59 51.71
CA SER A 256 -13.98 11.78 52.07
C SER A 256 -14.49 11.60 53.50
N ALA A 257 -13.85 12.24 54.47
CA ALA A 257 -14.35 12.31 55.82
C ALA A 257 -15.71 13.02 55.78
N SER A 258 -16.77 12.30 56.15
CA SER A 258 -18.10 12.86 56.28
C SER A 258 -18.07 14.08 57.22
N PRO A 259 -18.74 15.20 56.89
CA PRO A 259 -18.83 16.32 57.82
C PRO A 259 -19.57 15.89 59.11
N PRO A 260 -19.17 16.39 60.29
CA PRO A 260 -19.84 16.04 61.54
C PRO A 260 -21.30 16.53 61.51
N ALA A 261 -22.19 15.67 62.00
CA ALA A 261 -23.62 15.93 62.08
C ALA A 261 -23.92 17.22 62.84
N ALA A 262 -24.81 18.06 62.27
CA ALA A 262 -25.29 19.28 62.89
C ALA A 262 -25.98 18.97 64.23
N ALA A 263 -25.60 19.69 65.28
CA ALA A 263 -26.20 19.57 66.61
C ALA A 263 -27.66 20.06 66.59
N PRO A 264 -28.58 19.42 67.35
CA PRO A 264 -29.97 19.84 67.40
C PRO A 264 -30.11 21.18 68.12
N SER A 265 -30.81 22.13 67.49
CA SER A 265 -31.16 23.42 68.06
C SER A 265 -32.16 23.25 69.21
N SER A 266 -31.74 23.59 70.43
CA SER A 266 -32.64 23.71 71.58
C SER A 266 -33.45 25.00 71.48
N SER A 267 -34.74 24.89 71.18
CA SER A 267 -35.71 25.98 71.35
C SER A 267 -36.14 26.07 72.81
N THR A 268 -35.77 27.16 73.49
CA THR A 268 -36.39 27.57 74.76
C THR A 268 -37.42 28.68 74.49
N PRO A 269 -38.67 28.56 74.96
CA PRO A 269 -39.64 29.66 74.93
C PRO A 269 -39.62 30.48 76.23
N GLY A 270 -39.76 31.80 76.13
CA GLY A 270 -39.99 32.75 77.23
C GLY A 270 -39.27 34.09 76.97
N TRP A 271 -39.90 35.26 76.99
CA TRP A 271 -41.18 35.75 77.52
C TRP A 271 -41.78 36.78 76.55
#